data_AF-A0AAW6WPQ2-F1
#
_entry.id   AF-A0AAW6WPQ2-F1
#
_cell.length_a   1.000
_cell.length_b   1.000
_cell.length_c   1.000
_cell.angle_alpha   90.00
_cell.angle_beta   90.00
_cell.angle_gamma   90.00
#
_symmetry.space_group_name_H-M   'P 1'
#
loop_
_entity.id
_entity.type
_entity.pdbx_description
1 polymer ?
#
loop_
_entity_poly.entity_id
_entity_poly.type
_entity_poly.pdbx_seq_one_letter_code
_entity_poly.pdbx_strand_id
1 'polypeptide(L)'
;MVGDESPQDNRQNNSLAVSETFKKVEAFQSFGNGSVSPIEDAARWLVLNRSAVVGPVIPFLKEKFGLSNPEAIEVRKAAHVLQYGKVQ
;
A
#
# COMPACT_ATOMS: atom_id res chain seq x y z
N MET A 1 35.39 -25.98 -32.74
CA MET A 1 34.25 -25.19 -32.21
C MET A 1 33.59 -26.00 -31.11
N VAL A 2 33.94 -25.65 -29.87
CA VAL A 2 33.42 -25.96 -28.52
C VAL A 2 34.62 -25.55 -27.66
N GLY A 3 34.58 -24.70 -26.65
CA GLY A 3 33.55 -23.94 -25.96
C GLY A 3 34.35 -23.09 -24.97
N ASP A 4 34.02 -21.81 -24.91
CA ASP A 4 34.80 -20.71 -24.33
C ASP A 4 35.04 -20.81 -22.81
N GLU A 5 36.09 -20.11 -22.42
CA GLU A 5 36.85 -20.00 -21.19
C GLU A 5 36.08 -19.47 -19.95
N SER A 6 36.52 -19.89 -18.76
CA SER A 6 36.04 -19.51 -17.41
C SER A 6 36.47 -18.08 -16.96
N PRO A 7 36.36 -17.68 -15.67
CA PRO A 7 35.18 -17.36 -14.85
C PRO A 7 35.25 -15.90 -14.30
N GLN A 8 34.14 -15.31 -13.84
CA GLN A 8 34.22 -14.14 -12.95
C GLN A 8 33.34 -14.27 -11.70
N ASP A 9 34.08 -14.43 -10.60
CA ASP A 9 33.77 -14.11 -9.22
C ASP A 9 33.07 -12.76 -9.06
N ASN A 10 31.98 -12.72 -8.28
CA ASN A 10 31.69 -11.57 -7.42
C ASN A 10 30.73 -11.95 -6.29
N ARG A 11 31.31 -12.48 -5.22
CA ARG A 11 31.17 -11.96 -3.85
C ARG A 11 29.94 -11.07 -3.59
N GLN A 12 28.97 -11.59 -2.82
CA GLN A 12 28.61 -10.97 -1.54
C GLN A 12 27.69 -11.86 -0.70
N ASN A 13 28.11 -11.94 0.55
CA ASN A 13 27.81 -12.88 1.60
C ASN A 13 27.32 -12.05 2.79
N ASN A 14 26.00 -11.92 2.95
CA ASN A 14 25.42 -11.11 4.02
C ASN A 14 24.08 -11.77 4.40
N SER A 15 24.10 -12.89 5.12
CA SER A 15 24.00 -12.93 6.59
C SER A 15 22.76 -12.21 7.13
N LEU A 16 21.90 -12.99 7.78
CA LEU A 16 20.82 -12.50 8.63
C LEU A 16 21.29 -11.32 9.49
N ALA A 17 20.53 -10.24 9.48
CA ALA A 17 20.48 -9.26 10.56
C ALA A 17 19.02 -8.89 10.80
N VAL A 18 18.39 -9.64 11.70
CA VAL A 18 17.29 -9.11 12.51
C VAL A 18 17.91 -8.01 13.37
N SER A 19 17.60 -6.75 13.09
CA SER A 19 17.70 -5.67 14.07
C SER A 19 16.83 -4.50 13.63
N GLU A 20 15.84 -4.21 14.46
CA GLU A 20 15.06 -3.00 14.53
C GLU A 20 15.76 -1.75 14.00
N THR A 21 15.11 -1.05 13.07
CA THR A 21 15.11 0.41 13.07
C THR A 21 13.74 0.89 12.63
N PHE A 22 12.83 0.98 13.60
CA PHE A 22 11.81 2.03 13.59
C PHE A 22 12.53 3.37 13.45
N LYS A 23 12.74 3.85 12.22
CA LYS A 23 12.93 5.27 11.95
C LYS A 23 12.93 5.54 10.46
N LYS A 24 12.03 6.46 10.10
CA LYS A 24 12.03 7.28 8.89
C LYS A 24 11.21 6.76 7.71
N VAL A 25 9.89 6.72 7.92
CA VAL A 25 8.90 6.87 6.84
C VAL A 25 8.78 8.35 6.45
N GLU A 26 9.85 8.95 5.94
CA GLU A 26 9.82 10.29 5.33
C GLU A 26 10.33 10.24 3.89
N ALA A 27 9.71 9.36 3.10
CA ALA A 27 9.78 9.43 1.64
C ALA A 27 8.37 9.58 1.09
N PHE A 28 7.64 10.58 1.59
CA PHE A 28 6.31 10.95 1.09
C PHE A 28 6.32 12.25 0.32
N GLN A 29 7.43 12.67 -0.29
CA GLN A 29 7.39 13.86 -1.15
C GLN A 29 8.32 13.69 -2.33
N SER A 30 7.75 13.21 -3.44
CA SER A 30 7.92 13.81 -4.77
C SER A 30 7.49 12.78 -5.79
N PHE A 31 6.36 12.99 -6.46
CA PHE A 31 6.17 12.83 -7.91
C PHE A 31 4.70 13.17 -8.22
N GLY A 32 4.44 14.41 -8.64
CA GLY A 32 3.14 14.84 -9.17
C GLY A 32 2.30 15.67 -8.21
N ASN A 33 1.86 16.82 -8.70
CA ASN A 33 1.10 17.86 -8.01
C ASN A 33 -0.37 17.45 -7.75
N GLY A 34 -0.58 16.45 -6.91
CA GLY A 34 -1.89 15.97 -6.47
C GLY A 34 -1.75 15.01 -5.29
N SER A 35 -1.58 15.55 -4.08
CA SER A 35 -1.59 14.74 -2.86
C SER A 35 -2.92 14.02 -2.76
N VAL A 36 -2.94 12.72 -3.05
CA VAL A 36 -4.12 11.88 -2.85
C VAL A 36 -4.44 11.90 -1.36
N SER A 37 -5.66 12.30 -1.00
CA SER A 37 -6.03 12.35 0.40
C SER A 37 -5.98 10.96 1.04
N PRO A 38 -5.70 10.84 2.35
CA PRO A 38 -5.72 9.55 3.06
C PRO A 38 -7.04 8.78 2.85
N ILE A 39 -8.14 9.51 2.68
CA ILE A 39 -9.46 8.97 2.39
C ILE A 39 -9.52 8.33 1.00
N GLU A 40 -9.00 9.01 -0.02
CA GLU A 40 -8.97 8.49 -1.39
C GLU A 40 -8.05 7.28 -1.53
N ASP A 41 -6.89 7.30 -0.88
CA ASP A 41 -5.96 6.16 -0.89
C ASP A 41 -6.60 4.92 -0.24
N ALA A 42 -7.16 5.08 0.96
CA ALA A 42 -7.87 4.00 1.65
C ALA A 42 -9.10 3.50 0.86
N ALA A 43 -9.81 4.41 0.17
CA ALA A 43 -10.95 4.06 -0.66
C ALA A 43 -10.54 3.22 -1.88
N ARG A 44 -9.47 3.61 -2.58
CA ARG A 44 -8.90 2.83 -3.69
C ARG A 44 -8.44 1.46 -3.21
N TRP A 45 -7.76 1.42 -2.06
CA TRP A 45 -7.34 0.15 -1.46
C TRP A 45 -8.55 -0.76 -1.16
N LEU A 46 -9.62 -0.20 -0.59
CA LEU A 46 -10.84 -0.96 -0.26
C LEU A 46 -11.52 -1.56 -1.49
N VAL A 47 -11.56 -0.82 -2.61
CA VAL A 47 -12.13 -1.33 -3.87
C VAL A 47 -11.31 -2.52 -4.39
N LEU A 48 -9.98 -2.40 -4.37
CA LEU A 48 -9.07 -3.44 -4.88
C LEU A 48 -9.01 -4.68 -3.97
N ASN A 49 -9.20 -4.51 -2.66
CA ASN A 49 -8.99 -5.57 -1.66
C ASN A 49 -10.28 -5.93 -0.92
N ARG A 50 -11.45 -5.79 -1.57
CA ARG A 50 -12.74 -6.04 -0.93
C ARG A 50 -12.86 -7.44 -0.33
N SER A 51 -12.27 -8.45 -0.97
CA SER A 51 -12.22 -9.83 -0.48
C SER A 51 -11.37 -10.02 0.78
N ALA A 52 -10.43 -9.11 1.05
CA ALA A 52 -9.60 -9.14 2.24
C ALA A 52 -10.32 -8.56 3.48
N VAL A 53 -11.47 -7.89 3.30
CA VAL A 53 -12.25 -7.34 4.40
C VAL A 53 -13.21 -8.39 4.92
N VAL A 54 -12.85 -9.00 6.06
CA VAL A 54 -13.69 -9.97 6.75
C VAL A 54 -14.40 -9.27 7.92
N GLY A 55 -15.73 -9.27 7.90
CA GLY A 55 -16.55 -8.66 8.95
C GLY A 55 -16.91 -7.19 8.69
N PRO A 56 -17.20 -6.40 9.74
CA PRO A 56 -17.72 -5.04 9.57
C PRO A 56 -16.66 -4.07 9.02
N VAL A 57 -16.99 -3.40 7.92
CA VAL A 57 -16.05 -2.56 7.15
C VAL A 57 -15.50 -1.37 7.94
N ILE A 58 -16.36 -0.66 8.70
CA ILE A 58 -15.95 0.55 9.42
C ILE A 58 -14.87 0.27 10.50
N PRO A 59 -15.06 -0.66 11.45
CA PRO A 59 -14.01 -0.96 12.43
C PRO A 59 -12.74 -1.50 11.78
N PHE A 60 -12.85 -2.31 10.71
CA PHE A 60 -11.69 -2.76 9.95
C PHE A 60 -10.88 -1.60 9.36
N LEU A 61 -11.55 -0.63 8.72
CA LEU A 61 -10.88 0.53 8.14
C LEU A 61 -10.20 1.40 9.20
N LYS A 62 -10.83 1.56 10.36
CA LYS A 62 -10.23 2.30 11.49
C LYS A 62 -8.95 1.65 11.97
N GLU A 63 -8.99 0.33 12.20
CA GLU A 63 -7.83 -0.43 12.68
C GLU A 63 -6.69 -0.41 11.65
N LYS A 64 -7.01 -0.62 10.37
CA LYS A 64 -6.03 -0.72 9.29
C LYS A 64 -5.35 0.61 8.94
N PHE A 65 -6.12 1.69 8.90
CA PHE A 65 -5.66 3.00 8.39
C PHE A 65 -5.55 4.07 9.48
N GLY A 66 -5.82 3.73 10.74
CA GLY A 66 -5.77 4.70 11.85
C GLY A 66 -6.85 5.79 11.78
N LEU A 67 -7.98 5.50 11.12
CA LEU A 67 -9.01 6.50 10.83
C LEU A 67 -9.95 6.73 12.02
N SER A 68 -10.47 7.95 12.11
CA SER A 68 -11.62 8.27 12.96
C SER A 68 -12.91 7.66 12.39
N ASN A 69 -13.95 7.57 13.21
CA ASN A 69 -15.28 7.14 12.76
C ASN A 69 -15.79 7.91 11.52
N PRO A 70 -15.79 9.26 11.48
CA PRO A 70 -16.24 10.00 10.29
C PRO A 70 -15.37 9.71 9.06
N GLU A 71 -14.05 9.61 9.22
CA GLU A 71 -13.12 9.33 8.12
C GLU A 71 -13.35 7.95 7.51
N ALA A 72 -13.56 6.91 8.33
CA ALA A 72 -13.87 5.57 7.84
C ALA A 72 -15.21 5.51 7.09
N ILE A 73 -16.18 6.35 7.48
CA ILE A 73 -17.45 6.51 6.75
C ILE A 73 -17.20 7.16 5.38
N GLU A 74 -16.39 8.23 5.33
CA GLU A 74 -16.02 8.90 4.08
C GLU A 74 -15.24 7.98 3.15
N VAL A 75 -14.31 7.16 3.66
CA VAL A 75 -13.60 6.13 2.88
C VAL A 75 -14.58 5.15 2.25
N ARG A 76 -15.55 4.66 3.03
CA ARG A 76 -16.56 3.72 2.51
C ARG A 76 -17.41 4.36 1.42
N LYS A 77 -17.80 5.63 1.57
CA LYS A 77 -18.55 6.38 0.54
C LYS A 77 -17.71 6.58 -0.71
N ALA A 78 -16.47 7.03 -0.57
CA ALA A 78 -15.55 7.23 -1.68
C ALA A 78 -15.30 5.91 -2.43
N ALA A 79 -15.10 4.80 -1.72
CA ALA A 79 -14.96 3.48 -2.33
C ALA A 79 -16.22 3.06 -3.10
N HIS A 80 -17.41 3.36 -2.57
CA HIS A 80 -18.67 3.09 -3.26
C HIS A 80 -18.78 3.90 -4.56
N VAL A 81 -18.44 5.19 -4.53
CA VAL A 81 -18.39 6.05 -5.72
C VAL A 81 -17.35 5.55 -6.73
N LEU A 82 -16.17 5.10 -6.28
CA LEU A 82 -15.15 4.54 -7.17
C LEU A 82 -15.60 3.22 -7.83
N GLN A 83 -16.36 2.40 -7.09
CA GLN A 83 -16.81 1.09 -7.58
C GLN A 83 -18.04 1.17 -8.49
N TYR A 84 -18.95 2.10 -8.25
CA TYR A 84 -20.25 2.18 -8.94
C TYR A 84 -20.57 3.56 -9.54
N GLY A 85 -19.79 4.59 -9.25
CA GLY A 85 -20.04 5.96 -9.69
C GLY A 85 -19.68 6.25 -11.14
N LYS A 86 -19.13 5.28 -11.88
CA LYS A 86 -19.06 5.35 -13.36
C LYS A 86 -20.31 4.72 -13.97
N VAL A 87 -21.42 5.45 -13.92
CA VAL A 87 -22.56 5.22 -14.83
C VAL A 87 -23.18 6.57 -15.23
N GLN A 88 -22.51 7.26 -16.15
CA GLN A 88 -23.08 8.00 -17.29
C GLN A 88 -21.97 8.61 -18.13
#